data_AF-A0A8T9C9P7-F1
#
_entry.id   AF-A0A8T9C9P7-F1
#
_cell.length_a   1.000
_cell.length_b   1.000
_cell.length_c   1.000
_cell.angle_alpha   90.00
_cell.angle_beta   90.00
_cell.angle_gamma   90.00
#
_symmetry.space_group_name_H-M   'P 1'
#
loop_
_entity.id
_entity.type
_entity.pdbx_description
1 polymer ?
#
loop_
_entity_poly.entity_id
_entity_poly.type
_entity_poly.pdbx_seq_one_letter_code
_entity_poly.pdbx_strand_id
1 'polypeptide(L)'
;MRLSFQYTWILCLGLAYAAPLVPRDGASYCFGNVKGNASKISCPASAGGSCLLVESAQTTIVQNFTLGKTKTTGFVAVDDTNKLVVVSIQGTAIRSNPIDIVTDIDAIRVNTDLCGNTTANDGCEIHQGFWNAMNDVQDIVKSTIAGALATHPNYTVISTGHSLGGAVAALLGATLRNNGTNVDIYTYGQPKLGTVDVSNFIQNQAPSKGSNYRVTHFNDIVPQLPPHSIDDWDHYYPEFFINLDTGAPKATDIIRVDATLFSTAGNEGKTTGDGIIADVIAGISAHRQYFGNISRCDPSAPDS
;
A
#
# COMPACT_ATOMS: atom_id res chain seq x y z
N MET A 1 -47.09 0.21 2.71
CA MET A 1 -46.84 1.34 1.80
C MET A 1 -45.75 2.21 2.43
N ARG A 2 -44.53 2.14 1.87
CA ARG A 2 -43.37 3.06 2.05
C ARG A 2 -42.83 3.19 3.49
N LEU A 3 -41.79 2.47 3.96
CA LEU A 3 -40.40 2.38 3.46
C LEU A 3 -39.82 3.76 3.14
N SER A 4 -39.51 4.53 4.19
CA SER A 4 -38.73 5.77 4.09
C SER A 4 -38.04 6.04 5.44
N PHE A 5 -36.71 6.20 5.37
CA PHE A 5 -35.78 6.67 6.41
C PHE A 5 -35.20 5.65 7.42
N GLN A 6 -34.66 4.53 6.90
CA GLN A 6 -33.56 3.79 7.54
C GLN A 6 -32.40 3.61 6.55
N TYR A 7 -31.73 4.71 6.16
CA TYR A 7 -30.42 4.67 5.51
C TYR A 7 -29.66 5.96 5.85
N THR A 8 -29.14 6.05 7.06
CA THR A 8 -28.14 7.08 7.47
C THR A 8 -27.08 6.47 8.39
N TRP A 9 -26.85 5.17 8.24
CA TRP A 9 -25.86 4.40 8.99
C TRP A 9 -25.24 3.43 8.00
N ILE A 10 -24.02 3.74 7.53
CA ILE A 10 -22.97 2.88 6.94
C ILE A 10 -22.02 3.85 6.23
N LEU A 11 -20.97 4.29 6.95
CA LEU A 11 -19.71 4.84 6.41
C LEU A 11 -18.67 5.16 7.51
N CYS A 12 -18.99 4.97 8.80
CA CYS A 12 -18.02 5.11 9.90
C CYS A 12 -17.53 3.79 10.53
N LEU A 13 -17.99 2.61 10.08
CA LEU A 13 -17.62 1.33 10.70
C LEU A 13 -16.32 0.68 10.18
N GLY A 14 -15.59 1.36 9.28
CA GLY A 14 -14.19 1.02 8.93
C GLY A 14 -13.17 2.09 9.35
N LEU A 15 -13.62 3.20 9.95
CA LEU A 15 -12.76 4.32 10.38
C LEU A 15 -12.90 4.67 11.87
N ALA A 16 -13.93 4.18 12.57
CA ALA A 16 -14.05 4.32 14.03
C ALA A 16 -13.07 3.42 14.83
N TYR A 17 -12.28 2.57 14.15
CA TYR A 17 -11.05 1.95 14.68
C TYR A 17 -9.78 2.43 13.94
N ALA A 18 -9.90 3.33 12.96
CA ALA A 18 -8.77 3.88 12.21
C ALA A 18 -8.65 5.41 12.38
N ALA A 19 -8.72 5.84 13.65
CA ALA A 19 -8.13 7.08 14.13
C ALA A 19 -7.42 6.75 15.45
N PRO A 20 -6.32 5.97 15.37
CA PRO A 20 -4.96 6.56 15.35
C PRO A 20 -3.99 5.89 14.35
N LEU A 21 -4.46 5.06 13.42
CA LEU A 21 -3.61 4.26 12.51
C LEU A 21 -3.53 4.80 11.07
N VAL A 22 -3.18 6.08 10.92
CA VAL A 22 -2.43 6.50 9.73
C VAL A 22 -0.98 6.74 10.18
N PRO A 23 -0.14 5.69 10.31
CA PRO A 23 1.26 5.90 9.99
C PRO A 23 1.25 6.49 8.59
N ARG A 24 1.73 7.72 8.40
CA ARG A 24 2.13 8.09 7.05
C ARG A 24 3.24 7.07 6.75
N ASP A 25 3.07 6.21 5.74
CA ASP A 25 4.06 5.17 5.40
C ASP A 25 5.47 5.74 5.12
N GLY A 26 5.62 7.06 5.18
CA GLY A 26 6.87 7.79 5.31
C GLY A 26 7.86 7.31 6.36
N ALA A 27 7.46 6.54 7.38
CA ALA A 27 8.41 5.98 8.32
C ALA A 27 9.44 5.04 7.64
N SER A 28 9.03 4.28 6.62
CA SER A 28 9.93 3.41 5.85
C SER A 28 10.89 4.20 4.96
N TYR A 29 10.56 5.46 4.64
CA TYR A 29 11.46 6.36 3.93
C TYR A 29 12.56 6.93 4.81
N CYS A 30 12.45 6.85 6.14
CA CYS A 30 13.46 7.39 7.05
C CYS A 30 14.61 6.42 7.24
N PHE A 31 15.83 6.82 6.81
CA PHE A 31 17.03 5.98 6.84
C PHE A 31 17.27 5.28 8.18
N GLY A 32 17.05 5.98 9.30
CA GLY A 32 17.27 5.45 10.64
C GLY A 32 16.45 4.18 10.94
N ASN A 33 15.24 4.07 10.38
CA ASN A 33 14.34 2.95 10.64
C ASN A 33 14.67 1.72 9.78
N VAL A 34 15.25 1.91 8.58
CA VAL A 34 15.46 0.83 7.60
C VAL A 34 16.92 0.41 7.43
N LYS A 35 17.87 1.30 7.77
CA LYS A 35 19.33 1.07 7.61
C LYS A 35 20.14 1.49 8.83
N GLY A 36 19.49 2.05 9.85
CA GLY A 36 20.13 2.45 11.09
C GLY A 36 20.02 1.39 12.20
N ASN A 37 20.59 1.72 13.36
CA ASN A 37 20.47 0.94 14.59
C ASN A 37 19.29 1.42 15.46
N ALA A 38 18.31 2.10 14.87
CA ALA A 38 17.17 2.60 15.62
C ALA A 38 16.33 1.43 16.12
N SER A 39 16.13 1.35 17.43
CA SER A 39 15.24 0.37 18.06
C SER A 39 13.79 0.85 18.09
N LYS A 40 13.54 2.15 17.97
CA LYS A 40 12.22 2.78 17.96
C LYS A 40 11.99 3.48 16.62
N ILE A 41 10.78 3.40 16.09
CA ILE A 41 10.40 4.16 14.90
C ILE A 41 10.46 5.66 15.21
N SER A 42 11.16 6.40 14.36
CA SER A 42 11.24 7.85 14.46
C SER A 42 11.25 8.50 13.07
N CYS A 43 10.73 9.72 12.99
CA CYS A 43 10.84 10.57 11.81
C CYS A 43 11.49 11.89 12.22
N PRO A 44 12.61 12.30 11.62
CA PRO A 44 13.26 13.55 11.99
C PRO A 44 12.29 14.73 11.84
N ALA A 45 12.47 15.79 12.63
CA ALA A 45 11.63 16.99 12.55
C ALA A 45 11.62 17.61 11.14
N SER A 46 12.70 17.44 10.37
CA SER A 46 12.77 17.82 8.94
C SER A 46 11.74 17.10 8.07
N ALA A 47 11.31 15.90 8.47
CA ALA A 47 10.22 15.16 7.86
C ALA A 47 8.83 15.72 8.21
N GLY A 48 8.72 16.93 8.80
CA GLY A 48 7.45 17.66 8.94
C GLY A 48 6.40 16.94 9.78
N GLY A 49 6.84 16.16 10.77
CA GLY A 49 5.96 15.36 11.60
C GLY A 49 5.32 14.20 10.86
N SER A 50 5.96 13.65 9.82
CA SER A 50 5.39 12.56 9.02
C SER A 50 5.06 11.28 9.77
N CYS A 51 5.45 11.11 11.03
CA CYS A 51 4.95 9.98 11.81
C CYS A 51 4.69 10.30 13.29
N LEU A 52 4.24 11.52 13.63
CA LEU A 52 4.02 11.95 15.03
C LEU A 52 3.22 10.96 15.90
N LEU A 53 2.17 10.34 15.33
CA LEU A 53 1.37 9.34 16.05
C LEU A 53 2.19 8.08 16.35
N VAL A 54 3.00 7.63 15.39
CA VAL A 54 3.89 6.47 15.56
C VAL A 54 5.00 6.79 16.56
N GLU A 55 5.54 8.00 16.55
CA GLU A 55 6.54 8.44 17.53
C GLU A 55 5.98 8.49 18.95
N SER A 56 4.70 8.80 19.10
CA SER A 56 4.00 8.78 20.38
C SER A 56 3.71 7.37 20.90
N ALA A 57 3.68 6.36 20.02
CA ALA A 57 3.45 4.97 20.37
C ALA A 57 4.70 4.28 20.91
N GLN A 58 4.47 3.18 21.62
CA GLN A 58 5.51 2.26 22.10
C GLN A 58 5.86 1.25 21.02
N THR A 59 6.66 1.71 20.05
CA THR A 59 7.10 0.88 18.92
C THR A 59 8.51 0.33 19.12
N THR A 60 8.74 -0.92 18.74
CA THR A 60 10.07 -1.53 18.65
C THR A 60 10.30 -2.10 17.26
N ILE A 61 11.34 -1.66 16.56
CA ILE A 61 11.79 -2.27 15.31
C ILE A 61 12.47 -3.60 15.66
N VAL A 62 11.85 -4.71 15.25
CA VAL A 62 12.35 -6.06 15.51
C VAL A 62 13.22 -6.59 14.38
N GLN A 63 13.02 -6.07 13.16
CA GLN A 63 13.85 -6.37 12.00
C GLN A 63 13.83 -5.17 11.05
N ASN A 64 14.99 -4.76 10.56
CA ASN A 64 15.11 -3.91 9.37
C ASN A 64 15.82 -4.68 8.26
N PHE A 65 15.58 -4.33 7.00
CA PHE A 65 16.16 -5.07 5.90
C PHE A 65 16.35 -4.23 4.64
N THR A 66 17.35 -4.64 3.86
CA THR A 66 17.53 -4.28 2.46
C THR A 66 18.10 -5.52 1.77
N LEU A 67 17.26 -6.23 1.03
CA LEU A 67 17.57 -7.59 0.61
C LEU A 67 17.40 -7.82 -0.89
N GLY A 68 18.09 -8.86 -1.35
CA GLY A 68 17.96 -9.40 -2.69
C GLY A 68 18.48 -8.49 -3.80
N LYS A 69 18.20 -8.89 -5.04
CA LYS A 69 18.65 -8.16 -6.23
C LYS A 69 17.84 -6.89 -6.44
N THR A 70 16.59 -6.91 -6.01
CA THR A 70 15.68 -5.77 -6.07
C THR A 70 16.02 -4.70 -5.03
N LYS A 71 16.85 -5.03 -4.03
CA LYS A 71 17.19 -4.15 -2.91
C LYS A 71 15.94 -3.66 -2.17
N THR A 72 14.92 -4.50 -2.06
CA THR A 72 13.69 -4.18 -1.31
C THR A 72 14.06 -3.80 0.11
N THR A 73 13.64 -2.60 0.52
CA THR A 73 13.95 -2.00 1.81
C THR A 73 12.69 -1.88 2.65
N GLY A 74 12.78 -2.17 3.93
CA GLY A 74 11.65 -2.08 4.85
C GLY A 74 12.02 -2.48 6.27
N PHE A 75 11.01 -2.59 7.11
CA PHE A 75 11.16 -3.07 8.49
C PHE A 75 9.93 -3.82 8.97
N VAL A 76 10.10 -4.61 10.02
CA VAL A 76 9.05 -5.16 10.86
C VAL A 76 9.17 -4.54 12.24
N ALA A 77 8.07 -4.05 12.78
CA ALA A 77 8.00 -3.45 14.10
C ALA A 77 6.81 -3.97 14.91
N VAL A 78 6.97 -4.00 16.22
CA VAL A 78 5.90 -4.26 17.19
C VAL A 78 5.44 -2.92 17.75
N ASP A 79 4.13 -2.68 17.82
CA ASP A 79 3.51 -1.53 18.48
C ASP A 79 2.69 -2.03 19.67
N ASP A 80 3.20 -1.84 20.88
CA ASP A 80 2.54 -2.26 22.12
C ASP A 80 1.39 -1.34 22.53
N THR A 81 1.34 -0.11 21.99
CA THR A 81 0.24 0.84 22.25
C THR A 81 -1.02 0.40 21.54
N ASN A 82 -0.89 0.02 20.27
CA ASN A 82 -2.02 -0.37 19.41
C ASN A 82 -2.17 -1.89 19.26
N LYS A 83 -1.27 -2.68 19.85
CA LYS A 83 -1.21 -4.15 19.76
C LYS A 83 -1.07 -4.64 18.32
N LEU A 84 -0.04 -4.15 17.63
CA LEU A 84 0.19 -4.43 16.22
C LEU A 84 1.56 -5.04 15.97
N VAL A 85 1.64 -5.87 14.94
CA VAL A 85 2.89 -6.24 14.28
C VAL A 85 2.83 -5.68 12.86
N VAL A 86 3.67 -4.70 12.54
CA VAL A 86 3.61 -3.96 11.28
C VAL A 86 4.83 -4.30 10.45
N VAL A 87 4.62 -4.79 9.22
CA VAL A 87 5.64 -4.78 8.17
C VAL A 87 5.40 -3.59 7.26
N SER A 88 6.41 -2.73 7.12
CA SER A 88 6.37 -1.54 6.26
C SER A 88 7.43 -1.63 5.18
N ILE A 89 7.00 -1.53 3.92
CA ILE A 89 7.88 -1.60 2.74
C ILE A 89 8.06 -0.20 2.15
N GLN A 90 9.32 0.16 1.92
CA GLN A 90 9.68 1.42 1.30
C GLN A 90 9.37 1.39 -0.21
N GLY A 91 8.74 2.44 -0.73
CA GLY A 91 8.61 2.64 -2.17
C GLY A 91 9.85 3.25 -2.81
N THR A 92 9.91 3.23 -4.15
CA THR A 92 10.99 3.91 -4.88
C THR A 92 10.87 5.42 -4.71
N ALA A 93 12.01 6.09 -4.58
CA ALA A 93 12.10 7.53 -4.65
C ALA A 93 11.69 7.99 -6.05
N ILE A 94 10.58 8.72 -6.18
CA ILE A 94 10.25 9.39 -7.44
C ILE A 94 11.24 10.52 -7.63
N ARG A 95 12.20 10.30 -8.54
CA ARG A 95 13.20 11.27 -8.92
C ARG A 95 12.55 12.43 -9.68
N SER A 96 13.33 13.48 -9.90
CA SER A 96 12.89 14.74 -10.53
C SER A 96 12.22 14.60 -11.91
N ASN A 97 12.32 13.45 -12.60
CA ASN A 97 11.63 13.20 -13.85
C ASN A 97 10.35 12.37 -13.61
N PRO A 98 9.14 12.94 -13.80
CA PRO A 98 7.89 12.23 -13.56
C PRO A 98 7.67 11.04 -14.52
N ILE A 99 8.36 11.01 -15.66
CA ILE A 99 8.29 9.91 -16.63
C ILE A 99 8.94 8.62 -16.07
N ASP A 100 9.87 8.74 -15.13
CA ASP A 100 10.58 7.59 -14.56
C ASP A 100 9.60 6.57 -13.93
N ILE A 101 8.46 7.06 -13.39
CA ILE A 101 7.39 6.20 -12.87
C ILE A 101 6.81 5.27 -13.94
N VAL A 102 6.60 5.78 -15.15
CA VAL A 102 6.02 4.99 -16.25
C VAL A 102 7.02 3.94 -16.70
N THR A 103 8.30 4.27 -16.73
CA THR A 103 9.35 3.32 -17.11
C THR A 103 9.63 2.28 -16.03
N ASP A 104 9.45 2.64 -14.75
CA ASP A 104 9.62 1.73 -13.61
C ASP A 104 8.41 0.78 -13.42
N ILE A 105 7.23 1.18 -13.90
CA ILE A 105 6.00 0.37 -13.91
C ILE A 105 5.80 -0.18 -15.32
N ASP A 106 6.74 -1.02 -15.74
CA ASP A 106 6.58 -1.78 -16.98
C ASP A 106 5.40 -2.77 -16.88
N ALA A 107 4.92 -3.26 -18.02
CA ALA A 107 3.81 -4.22 -18.05
C ALA A 107 4.29 -5.67 -18.16
N ILE A 108 5.53 -5.98 -17.74
CA ILE A 108 6.07 -7.34 -17.85
C ILE A 108 5.44 -8.19 -16.75
N ARG A 109 4.62 -9.17 -17.15
CA ARG A 109 4.02 -10.14 -16.24
C ARG A 109 4.76 -11.48 -16.24
N VAL A 110 4.66 -12.18 -15.12
CA VAL A 110 5.12 -13.56 -14.96
C VAL A 110 4.07 -14.37 -14.22
N ASN A 111 3.98 -15.66 -14.56
CA ASN A 111 3.19 -16.62 -13.80
C ASN A 111 3.67 -16.68 -12.34
N THR A 112 2.72 -16.82 -11.42
CA THR A 112 2.94 -16.88 -9.98
C THR A 112 2.15 -18.03 -9.37
N ASP A 113 2.64 -18.56 -8.25
CA ASP A 113 1.92 -19.53 -7.42
C ASP A 113 1.01 -18.85 -6.36
N LEU A 114 0.87 -17.53 -6.38
CA LEU A 114 0.05 -16.79 -5.42
C LEU A 114 -1.41 -17.29 -5.43
N CYS A 115 -1.99 -17.51 -6.62
CA CYS A 115 -3.38 -17.94 -6.75
C CYS A 115 -3.60 -19.45 -6.60
N GLY A 116 -2.54 -20.26 -6.45
CA GLY A 116 -2.64 -21.72 -6.41
C GLY A 116 -1.57 -22.43 -7.24
N ASN A 117 -1.78 -23.71 -7.53
CA ASN A 117 -0.78 -24.52 -8.22
C ASN A 117 -0.73 -24.19 -9.72
N THR A 118 0.43 -23.66 -10.14
CA THR A 118 0.73 -23.21 -11.49
C THR A 118 0.67 -24.35 -12.50
N THR A 119 -0.46 -24.51 -13.17
CA THR A 119 -0.43 -24.97 -14.56
C THR A 119 -0.35 -23.72 -15.43
N ALA A 120 0.40 -23.76 -16.53
CA ALA A 120 0.82 -22.60 -17.33
C ALA A 120 -0.31 -21.75 -17.96
N ASN A 121 -1.57 -21.90 -17.52
CA ASN A 121 -2.77 -21.30 -18.09
C ASN A 121 -3.83 -20.93 -17.02
N ASP A 122 -3.45 -20.69 -15.76
CA ASP A 122 -4.41 -20.32 -14.70
C ASP A 122 -4.77 -18.83 -14.66
N GLY A 123 -4.15 -18.01 -15.51
CA GLY A 123 -4.44 -16.57 -15.64
C GLY A 123 -3.85 -15.72 -14.51
N CYS A 124 -3.19 -16.33 -13.52
CA CYS A 124 -2.59 -15.59 -12.40
C CYS A 124 -1.18 -15.11 -12.77
N GLU A 125 -1.11 -13.95 -13.43
CA GLU A 125 0.16 -13.32 -13.79
C GLU A 125 0.35 -12.00 -13.03
N ILE A 126 1.52 -11.81 -12.45
CA ILE A 126 1.89 -10.64 -11.63
C ILE A 126 3.03 -9.88 -12.31
N HIS A 127 3.07 -8.57 -12.12
CA HIS A 127 4.21 -7.73 -12.51
C HIS A 127 5.53 -8.32 -11.98
N GLN A 128 6.47 -8.62 -12.90
CA GLN A 128 7.71 -9.34 -12.61
C GLN A 128 8.55 -8.66 -11.51
N GLY A 129 8.72 -7.34 -11.60
CA GLY A 129 9.43 -6.56 -10.59
C GLY A 129 8.86 -6.71 -9.18
N PHE A 130 7.53 -6.57 -9.03
CA PHE A 130 6.86 -6.66 -7.72
C PHE A 130 6.94 -8.07 -7.15
N TRP A 131 6.76 -9.09 -7.99
CA TRP A 131 6.88 -10.49 -7.60
C TRP A 131 8.30 -10.82 -7.10
N ASN A 132 9.33 -10.40 -7.85
CA ASN A 132 10.72 -10.57 -7.45
C ASN A 132 11.04 -9.85 -6.14
N ALA A 133 10.55 -8.61 -5.99
CA ALA A 133 10.78 -7.80 -4.80
C ALA A 133 10.14 -8.38 -3.53
N MET A 134 8.95 -8.96 -3.66
CA MET A 134 8.27 -9.69 -2.58
C MET A 134 9.02 -10.98 -2.25
N ASN A 135 9.41 -11.77 -3.25
CA ASN A 135 10.16 -13.02 -3.06
C ASN A 135 11.50 -12.81 -2.36
N ASP A 136 12.19 -11.69 -2.63
CA ASP A 136 13.46 -11.34 -1.98
C ASP A 136 13.32 -11.13 -0.46
N VAL A 137 12.12 -10.84 0.06
CA VAL A 137 11.90 -10.49 1.48
C VAL A 137 10.93 -11.40 2.23
N GLN A 138 10.16 -12.24 1.54
CA GLN A 138 9.07 -13.01 2.17
C GLN A 138 9.52 -13.89 3.34
N ASP A 139 10.68 -14.54 3.23
CA ASP A 139 11.15 -15.50 4.24
C ASP A 139 11.58 -14.81 5.53
N ILE A 140 12.31 -13.68 5.41
CA ILE A 140 12.72 -12.92 6.59
C ILE A 140 11.50 -12.28 7.26
N VAL A 141 10.53 -11.78 6.49
CA VAL A 141 9.32 -11.17 7.05
C VAL A 141 8.46 -12.22 7.73
N LYS A 142 8.21 -13.37 7.08
CA LYS A 142 7.41 -14.47 7.62
C LYS A 142 7.99 -14.98 8.93
N SER A 143 9.30 -15.24 8.98
CA SER A 143 9.99 -15.70 10.19
C SER A 143 9.95 -14.65 11.32
N THR A 144 10.16 -13.38 11.00
CA THR A 144 10.11 -12.27 11.98
C THR A 144 8.71 -12.11 12.56
N ILE A 145 7.67 -12.10 11.72
CA ILE A 145 6.27 -11.99 12.17
C ILE A 145 5.89 -13.19 13.03
N ALA A 146 6.29 -14.41 12.64
CA ALA A 146 6.05 -15.60 13.46
C ALA A 146 6.71 -15.49 14.85
N GLY A 147 7.94 -14.98 14.92
CA GLY A 147 8.62 -14.71 16.18
C GLY A 147 7.89 -13.66 17.03
N ALA A 148 7.45 -12.56 16.42
CA ALA A 148 6.71 -11.51 17.11
C ALA A 148 5.34 -12.02 17.63
N LEU A 149 4.62 -12.82 16.85
CA LEU A 149 3.34 -13.40 17.28
C LEU A 149 3.50 -14.46 18.36
N ALA A 150 4.65 -15.14 18.45
CA ALA A 150 4.93 -16.06 19.55
C ALA A 150 5.01 -15.34 20.89
N THR A 151 5.49 -14.09 20.93
CA THR A 151 5.54 -13.26 22.14
C THR A 151 4.32 -12.34 22.30
N HIS A 152 3.63 -12.01 21.21
CA HIS A 152 2.46 -11.13 21.17
C HIS A 152 1.27 -11.80 20.43
N PRO A 153 0.70 -12.90 20.96
CA PRO A 153 -0.27 -13.73 20.23
C PRO A 153 -1.61 -13.05 19.93
N ASN A 154 -1.92 -11.95 20.61
CA ASN A 154 -3.17 -11.21 20.45
C ASN A 154 -3.02 -9.95 19.57
N TYR A 155 -1.88 -9.79 18.86
CA TYR A 155 -1.60 -8.60 18.07
C TYR A 155 -2.07 -8.78 16.64
N THR A 156 -2.59 -7.71 16.04
CA THR A 156 -2.99 -7.70 14.63
C THR A 156 -1.78 -7.48 13.75
N VAL A 157 -1.64 -8.29 12.69
CA VAL A 157 -0.58 -8.10 11.70
C VAL A 157 -1.06 -7.12 10.63
N ILE A 158 -0.23 -6.13 10.32
CA ILE A 158 -0.44 -5.15 9.25
C ILE A 158 0.69 -5.26 8.23
N SER A 159 0.33 -5.33 6.95
CA SER A 159 1.26 -5.11 5.84
C SER A 159 0.97 -3.78 5.19
N THR A 160 1.97 -2.89 5.15
CA THR A 160 1.79 -1.52 4.67
C THR A 160 2.91 -1.03 3.74
N GLY A 161 2.56 -0.12 2.84
CA GLY A 161 3.52 0.48 1.92
C GLY A 161 2.90 1.51 0.98
N HIS A 162 3.77 2.40 0.49
CA HIS A 162 3.44 3.45 -0.44
C HIS A 162 4.07 3.21 -1.82
N SER A 163 3.40 3.60 -2.91
CA SER A 163 3.92 3.49 -4.28
C SER A 163 4.29 2.03 -4.63
N LEU A 164 5.48 1.80 -5.19
CA LEU A 164 6.06 0.47 -5.37
C LEU A 164 6.04 -0.37 -4.08
N GLY A 165 6.31 0.26 -2.93
CA GLY A 165 6.29 -0.41 -1.63
C GLY A 165 4.89 -0.89 -1.27
N GLY A 166 3.85 -0.18 -1.70
CA GLY A 166 2.47 -0.62 -1.59
C GLY A 166 2.21 -1.89 -2.39
N ALA A 167 2.76 -2.00 -3.60
CA ALA A 167 2.59 -3.20 -4.41
C ALA A 167 3.23 -4.43 -3.76
N VAL A 168 4.47 -4.28 -3.28
CA VAL A 168 5.17 -5.33 -2.55
C VAL A 168 4.45 -5.67 -1.24
N ALA A 169 3.94 -4.69 -0.50
CA ALA A 169 3.20 -4.89 0.74
C ALA A 169 1.87 -5.65 0.53
N ALA A 170 1.14 -5.35 -0.55
CA ALA A 170 -0.08 -6.08 -0.90
C ALA A 170 0.21 -7.55 -1.22
N LEU A 171 1.21 -7.81 -2.07
CA LEU A 171 1.63 -9.17 -2.42
C LEU A 171 2.14 -9.93 -1.19
N LEU A 172 2.95 -9.29 -0.36
CA LEU A 172 3.46 -9.87 0.88
C LEU A 172 2.33 -10.21 1.85
N GLY A 173 1.34 -9.32 2.01
CA GLY A 173 0.16 -9.56 2.83
C GLY A 173 -0.66 -10.74 2.31
N ALA A 174 -0.89 -10.82 1.00
CA ALA A 174 -1.60 -11.93 0.37
C ALA A 174 -0.86 -13.27 0.53
N THR A 175 0.47 -13.26 0.39
CA THR A 175 1.33 -14.43 0.64
C THR A 175 1.27 -14.88 2.10
N LEU A 176 1.31 -13.95 3.06
CA LEU A 176 1.18 -14.27 4.49
C LEU A 176 -0.20 -14.89 4.81
N ARG A 177 -1.27 -14.38 4.20
CA ARG A 177 -2.64 -14.95 4.28
C ARG A 177 -2.74 -16.35 3.69
N ASN A 178 -2.02 -16.63 2.61
CA ASN A 178 -1.91 -18.00 2.07
C ASN A 178 -1.20 -18.95 3.02
N ASN A 179 -0.22 -18.43 3.75
CA ASN A 179 0.53 -19.18 4.76
C ASN A 179 -0.17 -19.27 6.12
N GLY A 180 -1.42 -18.80 6.25
CA GLY A 180 -2.25 -18.96 7.44
C GLY A 180 -2.18 -17.82 8.46
N THR A 181 -1.49 -16.71 8.15
CA THR A 181 -1.47 -15.52 9.01
C THR A 181 -2.58 -14.56 8.60
N ASN A 182 -3.43 -14.15 9.54
CA ASN A 182 -4.39 -13.08 9.28
C ASN A 182 -3.66 -11.73 9.22
N VAL A 183 -3.84 -10.98 8.12
CA VAL A 183 -3.12 -9.73 7.86
C VAL A 183 -4.08 -8.69 7.33
N ASP A 184 -4.10 -7.49 7.92
CA ASP A 184 -4.71 -6.33 7.28
C ASP A 184 -3.71 -5.68 6.32
N ILE A 185 -4.15 -5.39 5.10
CA ILE A 185 -3.31 -4.78 4.06
C ILE A 185 -3.72 -3.31 3.91
N TYR A 186 -2.76 -2.41 4.10
CA TYR A 186 -2.92 -0.97 3.90
C TYR A 186 -1.96 -0.53 2.81
N THR A 187 -2.45 0.06 1.72
CA THR A 187 -1.57 0.54 0.65
C THR A 187 -1.97 1.93 0.23
N TYR A 188 -0.98 2.72 -0.19
CA TYR A 188 -1.15 4.12 -0.58
C TYR A 188 -0.51 4.34 -1.94
N GLY A 189 -1.26 4.81 -2.93
CA GLY A 189 -0.71 5.04 -4.26
C GLY A 189 -0.17 3.76 -4.91
N GLN A 190 -0.76 2.61 -4.59
CA GLN A 190 -0.31 1.31 -5.09
C GLN A 190 -0.64 1.16 -6.60
N PRO A 191 0.32 0.76 -7.45
CA PRO A 191 0.02 0.37 -8.83
C PRO A 191 -0.76 -0.94 -8.92
N LYS A 192 -1.29 -1.25 -10.10
CA LYS A 192 -1.96 -2.54 -10.36
C LYS A 192 -0.92 -3.66 -10.29
N LEU A 193 -1.31 -4.78 -9.70
CA LEU A 193 -0.35 -5.85 -9.36
C LEU A 193 -0.16 -6.87 -10.48
N GLY A 194 -1.19 -7.08 -11.29
CA GLY A 194 -1.23 -8.14 -12.28
C GLY A 194 -2.59 -8.21 -12.95
N THR A 195 -2.93 -9.41 -13.44
CA THR A 195 -4.21 -9.74 -14.07
C THR A 195 -5.39 -9.60 -13.09
N VAL A 196 -6.61 -9.63 -13.62
CA VAL A 196 -7.83 -9.64 -12.79
C VAL A 196 -7.87 -10.82 -11.82
N ASP A 197 -7.22 -11.94 -12.14
CA ASP A 197 -7.17 -13.11 -11.27
C ASP A 197 -6.39 -12.83 -9.98
N VAL A 198 -5.31 -12.05 -10.06
CA VAL A 198 -4.55 -11.60 -8.88
C VAL A 198 -5.43 -10.71 -8.00
N SER A 199 -6.18 -9.79 -8.61
CA SER A 199 -7.07 -8.87 -7.90
C SER A 199 -8.25 -9.59 -7.24
N ASN A 200 -8.91 -10.49 -7.97
CA ASN A 200 -9.95 -11.36 -7.45
C ASN A 200 -9.42 -12.23 -6.31
N PHE A 201 -8.22 -12.77 -6.43
CA PHE A 201 -7.60 -13.58 -5.40
C PHE A 201 -7.43 -12.81 -4.08
N ILE A 202 -6.80 -11.63 -4.12
CA ILE A 202 -6.57 -10.78 -2.94
C ILE A 202 -7.90 -10.32 -2.35
N GLN A 203 -8.89 -9.99 -3.19
CA GLN A 203 -10.21 -9.60 -2.74
C GLN A 203 -10.92 -10.75 -2.01
N ASN A 204 -10.88 -11.97 -2.55
CA ASN A 204 -11.55 -13.14 -1.99
C ASN A 204 -10.92 -13.66 -0.68
N GLN A 205 -9.69 -13.25 -0.34
CA GLN A 205 -9.12 -13.52 0.98
C GLN A 205 -9.81 -12.71 2.10
N ALA A 206 -10.39 -11.54 1.77
CA ALA A 206 -11.06 -10.67 2.72
C ALA A 206 -12.57 -10.99 2.84
N PRO A 207 -13.20 -10.76 4.01
CA PRO A 207 -12.59 -10.32 5.27
C PRO A 207 -12.00 -11.48 6.11
N SER A 208 -12.13 -12.74 5.64
CA SER A 208 -11.84 -13.93 6.45
C SER A 208 -10.38 -14.06 6.92
N LYS A 209 -9.43 -13.54 6.13
CA LYS A 209 -7.99 -13.56 6.43
C LYS A 209 -7.43 -12.16 6.72
N GLY A 210 -8.30 -11.21 7.04
CA GLY A 210 -7.98 -9.78 7.19
C GLY A 210 -8.60 -8.91 6.10
N SER A 211 -8.42 -7.61 6.23
CA SER A 211 -9.10 -6.58 5.43
C SER A 211 -8.16 -5.90 4.43
N ASN A 212 -8.74 -5.35 3.35
CA ASN A 212 -8.00 -4.62 2.31
C ASN A 212 -8.36 -3.13 2.38
N TYR A 213 -7.34 -2.28 2.54
CA TYR A 213 -7.45 -0.83 2.57
C TYR A 213 -6.52 -0.22 1.52
N ARG A 214 -6.98 -0.19 0.26
CA ARG A 214 -6.25 0.46 -0.83
C ARG A 214 -6.64 1.92 -0.92
N VAL A 215 -5.75 2.81 -0.50
CA VAL A 215 -5.95 4.26 -0.49
C VAL A 215 -5.36 4.87 -1.75
N THR A 216 -6.14 5.73 -2.40
CA THR A 216 -5.74 6.47 -3.61
C THR A 216 -6.04 7.96 -3.42
N HIS A 217 -5.32 8.82 -4.14
CA HIS A 217 -5.46 10.28 -3.98
C HIS A 217 -5.71 10.97 -5.32
N PHE A 218 -6.87 11.62 -5.45
CA PHE A 218 -7.28 12.42 -6.60
C PHE A 218 -6.82 11.84 -7.96
N ASN A 219 -5.96 12.53 -8.68
CA ASN A 219 -5.43 12.16 -9.99
C ASN A 219 -4.03 11.50 -9.91
N ASP A 220 -3.65 10.92 -8.77
CA ASP A 220 -2.41 10.13 -8.66
C ASP A 220 -2.35 9.11 -9.80
N ILE A 221 -1.27 9.20 -10.59
CA ILE A 221 -1.08 8.38 -11.78
C ILE A 221 -0.68 6.94 -11.45
N VAL A 222 -0.04 6.69 -10.31
CA VAL A 222 0.56 5.37 -10.03
C VAL A 222 -0.48 4.27 -9.91
N PRO A 223 -1.62 4.45 -9.19
CA PRO A 223 -2.68 3.45 -9.21
C PRO A 223 -3.34 3.26 -10.58
N GLN A 224 -3.24 4.25 -11.47
CA GLN A 224 -3.74 4.11 -12.84
C GLN A 224 -2.83 3.26 -13.72
N LEU A 225 -1.64 2.87 -13.23
CA LEU A 225 -0.65 2.10 -13.99
C LEU A 225 -0.51 0.64 -13.50
N PRO A 226 -0.29 -0.32 -14.43
CA PRO A 226 -0.53 -0.18 -15.88
C PRO A 226 -2.00 0.19 -16.22
N PRO A 227 -2.30 0.82 -17.37
CA PRO A 227 -3.67 1.19 -17.72
C PRO A 227 -4.57 -0.02 -18.01
N HIS A 228 -5.88 0.07 -17.71
CA HIS A 228 -6.88 -0.96 -18.10
C HIS A 228 -6.89 -1.29 -19.60
N SER A 229 -6.43 -0.37 -20.46
CA SER A 229 -6.40 -0.59 -21.91
C SER A 229 -5.29 -1.54 -22.36
N ILE A 230 -4.32 -1.83 -21.50
CA ILE A 230 -3.26 -2.80 -21.77
C ILE A 230 -3.71 -4.10 -21.10
N ASP A 231 -4.23 -5.04 -21.88
CA ASP A 231 -4.68 -6.35 -21.39
C ASP A 231 -5.75 -6.27 -20.27
N ASP A 232 -5.69 -7.11 -19.23
CA ASP A 232 -6.67 -7.25 -18.16
C ASP A 232 -6.14 -6.81 -16.78
N TRP A 233 -5.28 -5.79 -16.75
CA TRP A 233 -4.77 -5.27 -15.48
C TRP A 233 -5.88 -4.58 -14.71
N ASP A 234 -6.01 -4.90 -13.42
CA ASP A 234 -6.99 -4.24 -12.57
C ASP A 234 -6.62 -4.30 -11.09
N HIS A 235 -7.36 -3.58 -10.27
CA HIS A 235 -7.23 -3.56 -8.82
C HIS A 235 -8.26 -4.45 -8.10
N TYR A 236 -7.90 -4.87 -6.90
CA TYR A 236 -8.87 -5.34 -5.92
C TYR A 236 -9.61 -4.16 -5.25
N TYR A 237 -10.81 -4.43 -4.74
CA TYR A 237 -11.66 -3.47 -4.01
C TYR A 237 -11.93 -3.91 -2.55
N PRO A 238 -12.30 -2.99 -1.64
CA PRO A 238 -12.65 -1.58 -1.87
C PRO A 238 -11.43 -0.67 -2.10
N GLU A 239 -11.70 0.44 -2.79
CA GLU A 239 -10.81 1.61 -2.84
C GLU A 239 -11.30 2.65 -1.83
N PHE A 240 -10.36 3.25 -1.09
CA PHE A 240 -10.60 4.41 -0.24
C PHE A 240 -10.03 5.64 -0.95
N PHE A 241 -10.87 6.25 -1.77
CA PHE A 241 -10.50 7.32 -2.67
C PHE A 241 -10.57 8.69 -1.98
N ILE A 242 -9.43 9.36 -1.85
CA ILE A 242 -9.37 10.75 -1.37
C ILE A 242 -9.73 11.67 -2.54
N ASN A 243 -10.98 12.13 -2.58
CA ASN A 243 -11.50 13.01 -3.62
C ASN A 243 -11.22 14.49 -3.30
N LEU A 244 -9.94 14.81 -3.15
CA LEU A 244 -9.43 16.16 -2.87
C LEU A 244 -8.14 16.37 -3.66
N ASP A 245 -8.11 17.40 -4.51
CA ASP A 245 -6.93 17.70 -5.33
C ASP A 245 -5.75 18.21 -4.48
N THR A 246 -5.99 19.24 -3.67
CA THR A 246 -4.97 19.85 -2.82
C THR A 246 -5.47 20.15 -1.41
N GLY A 247 -4.56 20.15 -0.44
CA GLY A 247 -4.85 20.45 0.96
C GLY A 247 -4.84 19.22 1.86
N ALA A 248 -5.26 19.41 3.11
CA ALA A 248 -5.32 18.33 4.11
C ALA A 248 -6.69 17.61 4.02
N PRO A 249 -6.73 16.30 3.70
CA PRO A 249 -7.98 15.55 3.60
C PRO A 249 -8.75 15.50 4.91
N LYS A 250 -10.07 15.61 4.84
CA LYS A 250 -11.03 15.33 5.91
C LYS A 250 -11.73 14.01 5.66
N ALA A 251 -12.39 13.47 6.69
CA ALA A 251 -13.18 12.24 6.56
C ALA A 251 -14.27 12.33 5.47
N THR A 252 -14.83 13.51 5.22
CA THR A 252 -15.82 13.75 4.16
C THR A 252 -15.25 13.68 2.74
N ASP A 253 -13.93 13.79 2.60
CA ASP A 253 -13.24 13.75 1.32
C ASP A 253 -12.87 12.31 0.92
N ILE A 254 -13.03 11.35 1.84
CA ILE A 254 -12.72 9.93 1.62
C ILE A 254 -13.99 9.20 1.17
N ILE A 255 -13.97 8.74 -0.08
CA ILE A 255 -15.05 7.98 -0.70
C ILE A 255 -14.64 6.52 -0.75
N ARG A 256 -15.47 5.65 -0.14
CA ARG A 256 -15.32 4.20 -0.35
C ARG A 256 -15.95 3.82 -1.68
N VAL A 257 -15.15 3.31 -2.60
CA VAL A 257 -15.61 2.76 -3.87
C VAL A 257 -15.63 1.24 -3.76
N ASP A 258 -16.84 0.69 -3.71
CA ASP A 258 -17.10 -0.73 -3.84
C ASP A 258 -17.40 -1.04 -5.30
N ALA A 259 -16.52 -1.78 -5.97
CA ALA A 259 -16.71 -2.24 -7.34
C ALA A 259 -16.19 -3.66 -7.50
N THR A 260 -16.47 -4.26 -8.66
CA THR A 260 -15.97 -5.60 -9.00
C THR A 260 -14.65 -5.50 -9.74
N LEU A 261 -14.64 -4.91 -10.94
CA LEU A 261 -13.47 -4.73 -11.79
C LEU A 261 -13.67 -3.51 -12.70
N PHE A 262 -12.57 -2.91 -13.16
CA PHE A 262 -12.45 -1.84 -14.14
C PHE A 262 -13.24 -0.56 -13.80
N SER A 263 -13.42 -0.27 -12.52
CA SER A 263 -14.21 0.90 -12.10
C SER A 263 -13.44 2.19 -12.28
N THR A 264 -14.13 3.19 -12.84
CA THR A 264 -13.66 4.58 -12.95
C THR A 264 -14.29 5.50 -11.91
N ALA A 265 -14.99 4.95 -10.91
CA ALA A 265 -15.66 5.77 -9.89
C ALA A 265 -14.69 6.41 -8.88
N GLY A 266 -13.46 5.93 -8.80
CA GLY A 266 -12.40 6.44 -7.91
C GLY A 266 -11.26 7.14 -8.67
N ASN A 267 -10.02 6.85 -8.27
CA ASN A 267 -8.81 7.46 -8.85
C ASN A 267 -8.67 7.20 -10.36
N GLU A 268 -9.06 6.03 -10.85
CA GLU A 268 -8.98 5.69 -12.29
C GLU A 268 -9.82 6.64 -13.17
N GLY A 269 -10.88 7.27 -12.62
CA GLY A 269 -11.69 8.25 -13.34
C GLY A 269 -11.13 9.68 -13.34
N LYS A 270 -9.99 9.92 -12.68
CA LYS A 270 -9.38 11.24 -12.57
C LYS A 270 -8.23 11.38 -13.56
N THR A 271 -8.59 11.63 -14.82
CA THR A 271 -7.65 11.89 -15.92
C THR A 271 -7.84 13.31 -16.47
N THR A 272 -6.81 13.83 -17.12
CA THR A 272 -6.85 15.10 -17.88
C THR A 272 -7.64 14.95 -19.18
N GLY A 273 -7.70 13.72 -19.74
CA GLY A 273 -8.23 13.46 -21.07
C GLY A 273 -7.24 13.74 -22.20
N ASP A 274 -6.04 14.25 -21.90
CA ASP A 274 -5.01 14.64 -22.86
C ASP A 274 -3.97 13.53 -23.10
N GLY A 275 -4.22 12.33 -22.54
CA GLY A 275 -3.39 11.14 -22.69
C GLY A 275 -2.35 10.94 -21.58
N ILE A 276 -1.72 9.77 -21.59
CA ILE A 276 -0.94 9.27 -20.44
C ILE A 276 0.21 10.19 -20.02
N ILE A 277 0.87 10.87 -20.95
CA ILE A 277 1.98 11.80 -20.62
C ILE A 277 1.46 13.00 -19.83
N ALA A 278 0.30 13.54 -20.20
CA ALA A 278 -0.31 14.66 -19.49
C ALA A 278 -0.79 14.22 -18.10
N ASP A 279 -1.38 13.02 -18.00
CA ASP A 279 -1.84 12.44 -16.74
C ASP A 279 -0.67 12.19 -15.78
N VAL A 280 0.48 11.72 -16.28
CA VAL A 280 1.72 11.56 -15.49
C VAL A 280 2.20 12.89 -14.91
N ILE A 281 2.25 13.94 -15.74
CA ILE A 281 2.70 15.26 -15.30
C ILE A 281 1.72 15.87 -14.28
N ALA A 282 0.41 15.69 -14.49
CA ALA A 282 -0.61 16.23 -13.61
C ALA A 282 -0.76 15.46 -12.29
N GLY A 283 -0.57 14.13 -12.33
CA GLY A 283 -0.81 13.23 -11.20
C GLY A 283 0.36 13.06 -10.23
N ILE A 284 1.57 13.46 -10.62
CA ILE A 284 2.77 13.22 -9.82
C ILE A 284 2.75 13.90 -8.46
N SER A 285 2.13 15.08 -8.37
CA SER A 285 2.00 15.81 -7.11
C SER A 285 1.09 15.05 -6.15
N ALA A 286 -0.06 14.57 -6.64
CA ALA A 286 -1.03 13.79 -5.87
C ALA A 286 -0.42 12.49 -5.33
N HIS A 287 0.50 11.86 -6.08
CA HIS A 287 1.20 10.66 -5.62
C HIS A 287 1.99 10.85 -4.32
N ARG A 288 2.46 12.07 -4.02
CA ARG A 288 3.18 12.34 -2.78
C ARG A 288 2.27 12.69 -1.61
N GLN A 289 0.97 12.88 -1.84
CA GLN A 289 0.03 13.44 -0.87
C GLN A 289 -0.95 12.39 -0.38
N TYR A 290 -0.60 11.74 0.73
CA TYR A 290 -1.43 10.76 1.41
C TYR A 290 -1.50 11.12 2.89
N PHE A 291 -2.48 11.96 3.24
CA PHE A 291 -2.60 12.61 4.56
C PHE A 291 -1.39 13.49 4.92
N GLY A 292 -0.78 14.08 3.89
CA GLY A 292 0.46 14.85 3.94
C GLY A 292 1.54 14.24 3.04
N ASN A 293 2.73 14.84 3.03
CA ASN A 293 3.84 14.34 2.24
C ASN A 293 4.36 13.01 2.81
N ILE A 294 4.03 11.93 2.12
CA ILE A 294 4.32 10.55 2.56
C ILE A 294 5.77 10.18 2.35
N SER A 295 6.47 10.71 1.34
CA SER A 295 7.88 10.38 1.07
C SER A 295 8.87 11.38 1.66
N ARG A 296 8.45 12.25 2.59
CA ARG A 296 9.23 13.40 3.07
C ARG A 296 10.56 13.04 3.77
N CYS A 297 10.69 11.82 4.27
CA CYS A 297 11.92 11.33 4.89
C CYS A 297 13.00 10.91 3.86
N ASP A 298 12.65 10.84 2.58
CA ASP A 298 13.57 10.44 1.53
C ASP A 298 14.63 11.53 1.31
N PRO A 299 15.93 11.24 1.53
CA PRO A 299 17.01 12.21 1.35
C PRO A 299 17.20 12.66 -0.11
N SER A 300 16.54 11.99 -1.06
CA SER A 300 16.53 12.34 -2.48
C SER A 300 15.24 13.03 -2.95
N ALA A 301 14.24 13.19 -2.07
CA ALA A 301 13.07 13.97 -2.39
C ALA A 301 13.46 15.45 -2.57
N PRO A 302 13.01 16.12 -3.64
CA PRO A 302 13.23 17.56 -3.78
C PRO A 302 12.53 18.28 -2.62
N ASP A 303 13.21 19.26 -2.02
CA ASP A 303 12.57 20.22 -1.13
C ASP A 303 11.42 20.87 -1.90
N SER A 304 10.22 20.80 -1.31
CA SER A 304 8.98 21.33 -1.87
C SER A 304 9.08 22.80 -2.23
#